data_AF-A0A936ZXT4-F1
#
_entry.id   AF-A0A936ZXT4-F1
#
_cell.length_a   1.000
_cell.length_b   1.000
_cell.length_c   1.000
_cell.angle_alpha   90.00
_cell.angle_beta   90.00
_cell.angle_gamma   90.00
#
_symmetry.space_group_name_H-M   'P 1'
#
loop_
_entity.id
_entity.type
_entity.pdbx_description
1 polymer ?
#
loop_
_entity_poly.entity_id
_entity_poly.type
_entity_poly.pdbx_seq_one_letter_code
_entity_poly.pdbx_strand_id
1 'polypeptide(L)'
;MEIRFTKHARAMHSIEETHRASGPDLRMRARETGPTLPHDLVHAAVEAALGLERGFWGAVNRGATFAGFEPMWPTRHARSGLKQLRQVGEVEMAVEHKVSWAHRVWSGQRTEGAGLGPPPLAPVELSVTSLALDRAMEKWRLTPEDGSLVWYW
;
A
#
# COMPACT_ATOMS: atom_id res chain seq x y z
N MET A 1 -8.43 3.92 -10.08
CA MET A 1 -8.52 4.42 -8.69
C MET A 1 -7.39 5.41 -8.44
N GLU A 2 -7.65 6.51 -7.76
CA GLU A 2 -6.64 7.52 -7.39
C GLU A 2 -6.34 7.41 -5.89
N ILE A 3 -5.06 7.24 -5.55
CA ILE A 3 -4.57 7.19 -4.17
C ILE A 3 -3.70 8.41 -3.94
N ARG A 4 -4.11 9.27 -3.01
CA ARG A 4 -3.39 10.49 -2.64
C ARG A 4 -2.73 10.30 -1.28
N PHE A 5 -1.40 10.39 -1.26
CA PHE A 5 -0.60 10.41 -0.04
C PHE A 5 -0.21 11.86 0.26
N THR A 6 -0.74 12.44 1.34
CA THR A 6 -0.37 13.79 1.76
C THR A 6 0.68 13.70 2.85
N LYS A 7 1.84 14.34 2.65
CA LYS A 7 2.91 14.42 3.64
C LYS A 7 2.59 15.51 4.64
N HIS A 8 2.80 15.24 5.92
CA HIS A 8 2.64 16.20 7.01
C HIS A 8 3.95 16.35 7.77
N ALA A 9 4.01 17.36 8.64
CA ALA A 9 5.11 17.53 9.58
C ALA A 9 5.38 16.26 10.42
N ARG A 10 6.58 16.17 11.00
CA ARG A 10 6.97 15.11 11.96
C ARG A 10 6.86 13.68 11.39
N ALA A 11 7.19 13.50 10.11
CA ALA A 11 7.16 12.21 9.43
C ALA A 11 5.78 11.53 9.53
N MET A 12 4.72 12.31 9.32
CA MET A 12 3.35 11.81 9.23
C MET A 12 2.85 11.86 7.79
N HIS A 13 1.85 11.03 7.48
CA HIS A 13 1.12 11.08 6.23
C HIS A 13 -0.35 10.71 6.42
N SER A 14 -1.23 11.27 5.60
CA SER A 14 -2.62 10.84 5.46
C SER A 14 -2.85 10.27 4.07
N ILE A 15 -3.93 9.52 3.91
CA ILE A 15 -4.31 8.95 2.62
C ILE A 15 -5.75 9.33 2.28
N GLU A 16 -5.98 9.72 1.05
CA GLU A 16 -7.32 9.77 0.46
C GLU A 16 -7.35 8.85 -0.76
N GLU A 17 -8.45 8.13 -0.91
CA GLU A 17 -8.64 7.17 -1.98
C GLU A 17 -9.99 7.46 -2.64
N THR A 18 -9.95 7.71 -3.95
CA THR A 18 -11.11 8.12 -4.75
C THR A 18 -11.20 7.35 -6.05
N HIS A 19 -12.40 7.35 -6.66
CA HIS A 19 -12.63 6.72 -7.96
C HIS A 19 -12.36 5.20 -7.95
N ARG A 20 -12.77 4.54 -6.87
CA ARG A 20 -12.81 3.07 -6.75
C ARG A 20 -13.75 2.49 -7.80
N ALA A 21 -13.44 1.30 -8.28
CA ALA A 21 -14.39 0.53 -9.09
C ALA A 21 -15.66 0.16 -8.30
N SER A 22 -15.57 0.04 -6.97
CA SER A 22 -16.70 -0.27 -6.10
C SER A 22 -16.49 0.27 -4.69
N GLY A 23 -17.59 0.69 -4.04
CA GLY A 23 -17.57 1.25 -2.69
C GLY A 23 -17.39 2.78 -2.65
N PRO A 24 -17.52 3.40 -1.46
CA PRO A 24 -17.35 4.84 -1.30
C PRO A 24 -15.88 5.25 -1.29
N ASP A 25 -15.61 6.52 -1.60
CA ASP A 25 -14.29 7.12 -1.38
C ASP A 25 -13.89 7.03 0.11
N LEU A 26 -12.62 6.74 0.34
CA LEU A 26 -12.07 6.48 1.67
C LEU A 26 -11.03 7.53 2.03
N ARG A 27 -10.86 7.74 3.33
CA ARG A 27 -9.71 8.45 3.88
C ARG A 27 -9.11 7.67 5.04
N MET A 28 -7.81 7.78 5.19
CA MET A 28 -7.09 7.43 6.40
C MET A 28 -6.49 8.71 6.98
N ARG A 29 -6.76 8.94 8.26
CA ARG A 29 -6.23 10.10 8.98
C ARG A 29 -4.71 10.03 9.09
N ALA A 30 -4.10 11.17 9.40
CA ALA A 30 -2.66 11.27 9.51
C ALA A 30 -2.11 10.25 10.53
N ARG A 31 -1.12 9.48 10.10
CA ARG A 31 -0.40 8.46 10.87
C ARG A 31 1.10 8.58 10.63
N GLU A 32 1.90 7.91 11.45
CA GLU A 32 3.34 7.85 11.25
C GLU A 32 3.69 7.17 9.92
N THR A 33 4.62 7.77 9.19
CA THR A 33 5.19 7.25 7.94
C THR A 33 6.16 6.10 8.19
N GLY A 34 6.82 6.08 9.35
CA GLY A 34 7.93 5.18 9.62
C GLY A 34 9.25 5.70 9.04
N PRO A 35 10.33 4.88 9.09
CA PRO A 35 11.69 5.35 8.82
C PRO A 35 12.03 5.52 7.33
N THR A 36 11.19 5.02 6.42
CA THR A 36 11.44 5.05 4.97
C THR A 36 10.23 5.59 4.21
N LEU A 37 9.44 4.70 3.60
CA LEU A 37 8.22 5.01 2.86
C LEU A 37 6.99 4.73 3.72
N PRO A 38 5.87 5.44 3.48
CA PRO A 38 4.56 4.99 3.95
C PRO A 38 4.33 3.53 3.53
N HIS A 39 3.93 2.67 4.46
CA HIS A 39 3.69 1.25 4.17
C HIS A 39 2.69 1.06 3.02
N ASP A 40 1.61 1.83 3.02
CA ASP A 40 0.60 1.75 1.96
C ASP A 40 1.14 2.26 0.59
N LEU A 41 2.18 3.11 0.57
CA LEU A 41 2.89 3.50 -0.67
C LEU A 41 3.82 2.38 -1.17
N VAL A 42 4.41 1.60 -0.27
CA VAL A 42 5.15 0.37 -0.63
C VAL A 42 4.22 -0.61 -1.34
N HIS A 43 3.01 -0.83 -0.82
CA HIS A 43 1.97 -1.62 -1.51
C HIS A 43 1.70 -1.08 -2.92
N ALA A 44 1.43 0.22 -3.05
CA ALA A 44 1.12 0.83 -4.35
C ALA A 44 2.25 0.61 -5.36
N ALA A 45 3.51 0.76 -4.94
CA ALA A 45 4.68 0.59 -5.79
C ALA A 45 4.91 -0.88 -6.18
N VAL A 46 4.91 -1.80 -5.19
CA VAL A 46 5.22 -3.22 -5.42
C VAL A 46 4.10 -3.92 -6.17
N GLU A 47 2.84 -3.70 -5.77
CA GLU A 47 1.72 -4.37 -6.42
C GLU A 47 1.58 -3.91 -7.88
N ALA A 48 1.80 -2.62 -8.17
CA ALA A 48 1.79 -2.11 -9.55
C ALA A 48 2.95 -2.68 -10.37
N ALA A 49 4.15 -2.75 -9.79
CA ALA A 49 5.34 -3.26 -10.48
C ALA A 49 5.25 -4.75 -10.82
N LEU A 50 4.50 -5.52 -10.04
CA LEU A 50 4.30 -6.96 -10.23
C LEU A 50 2.95 -7.30 -10.89
N GLY A 51 2.10 -6.31 -11.19
CA GLY A 51 0.76 -6.55 -11.73
C GLY A 51 -0.16 -7.31 -10.77
N LEU A 52 -0.02 -7.11 -9.46
CA LEU A 52 -0.76 -7.82 -8.42
C LEU A 52 -2.13 -7.17 -8.18
N GLU A 53 -3.12 -7.55 -8.98
CA GLU A 53 -4.48 -6.99 -8.88
C GLU A 53 -5.26 -7.48 -7.65
N ARG A 54 -4.77 -8.50 -6.94
CA ARG A 54 -5.45 -9.09 -5.78
C ARG A 54 -4.78 -8.78 -4.44
N GLY A 55 -3.85 -7.83 -4.43
CA GLY A 55 -3.24 -7.27 -3.23
C GLY A 55 -4.15 -6.30 -2.46
N PHE A 56 -3.54 -5.52 -1.58
CA PHE A 56 -4.21 -4.54 -0.73
C PHE A 56 -4.97 -3.51 -1.57
N TRP A 57 -4.30 -2.82 -2.50
CA TRP A 57 -4.94 -1.77 -3.30
C TRP A 57 -5.91 -2.34 -4.31
N GLY A 58 -5.61 -3.53 -4.84
CA GLY A 58 -6.56 -4.30 -5.64
C GLY A 58 -7.86 -4.61 -4.90
N ALA A 59 -7.77 -4.96 -3.62
CA ALA A 59 -8.93 -5.20 -2.77
C ALA A 59 -9.67 -3.90 -2.42
N VAL A 60 -8.95 -2.83 -2.09
CA VAL A 60 -9.54 -1.50 -1.89
C VAL A 60 -10.29 -1.05 -3.15
N ASN A 61 -9.71 -1.20 -4.34
CA ASN A 61 -10.39 -0.83 -5.59
C ASN A 61 -11.72 -1.58 -5.80
N ARG A 62 -11.84 -2.81 -5.29
CA ARG A 62 -13.05 -3.64 -5.39
C ARG A 62 -14.09 -3.42 -4.29
N GLY A 63 -13.84 -2.53 -3.35
CA GLY A 63 -14.80 -2.18 -2.28
C GLY A 63 -14.41 -2.62 -0.87
N ALA A 64 -13.22 -3.23 -0.68
CA ALA A 64 -12.76 -3.59 0.66
C ALA A 64 -12.40 -2.34 1.47
N THR A 65 -12.77 -2.31 2.75
CA THR A 65 -12.40 -1.21 3.67
C THR A 65 -11.59 -1.81 4.81
N PHE A 66 -10.29 -1.54 4.84
CA PHE A 66 -9.39 -2.03 5.88
C PHE A 66 -9.43 -1.16 7.13
N ALA A 67 -8.90 -1.69 8.25
CA ALA A 67 -8.79 -0.94 9.50
C ALA A 67 -7.98 0.36 9.29
N GLY A 68 -8.42 1.45 9.90
CA GLY A 68 -7.81 2.78 9.75
C GLY A 68 -8.39 3.63 8.62
N PHE A 69 -9.10 3.04 7.66
CA PHE A 69 -9.84 3.76 6.63
C PHE A 69 -11.29 4.02 7.07
N GLU A 70 -11.78 5.22 6.79
CA GLU A 70 -13.17 5.62 6.98
C GLU A 70 -13.74 6.23 5.70
N PRO A 71 -15.03 6.05 5.39
CA PRO A 71 -15.66 6.74 4.27
C PRO A 71 -15.53 8.26 4.42
N MET A 72 -15.21 8.96 3.33
CA MET A 72 -15.15 10.43 3.31
C MET A 72 -16.54 11.04 3.54
N TRP A 73 -17.58 10.36 3.08
CA TRP A 73 -18.97 10.76 3.20
C TRP A 73 -19.78 9.70 3.97
N PRO A 74 -20.78 10.09 4.79
CA PRO A 74 -21.64 9.14 5.49
C PRO A 74 -22.33 8.21 4.49
N THR A 75 -22.25 6.88 4.70
CA THR A 75 -22.94 5.90 3.84
C THR A 75 -23.91 5.04 4.64
N ARG A 76 -25.06 4.73 4.03
CA ARG A 76 -26.12 3.90 4.61
C ARG A 76 -25.70 2.42 4.78
N HIS A 77 -24.58 2.00 4.17
CA HIS A 77 -24.12 0.62 4.10
C HIS A 77 -22.62 0.44 4.40
N ALA A 78 -22.05 1.23 5.33
CA ALA A 78 -20.61 1.20 5.66
C ALA A 78 -20.02 -0.20 5.98
N ARG A 79 -20.87 -1.18 6.33
CA ARG A 79 -20.45 -2.56 6.66
C ARG A 79 -20.33 -3.50 5.45
N SER A 80 -20.70 -3.11 4.24
CA SER A 80 -20.60 -3.99 3.05
C SER A 80 -19.16 -4.37 2.72
N GLY A 81 -18.19 -3.46 2.89
CA GLY A 81 -16.76 -3.70 2.67
C GLY A 81 -16.13 -4.74 3.61
N LEU A 82 -16.67 -4.90 4.83
CA LEU A 82 -16.21 -5.91 5.80
C LEU A 82 -16.43 -7.35 5.31
N LYS A 83 -17.45 -7.59 4.49
CA LYS A 83 -17.68 -8.92 3.89
C LYS A 83 -16.63 -9.26 2.84
N GLN A 84 -16.19 -8.27 2.07
CA GLN A 84 -15.17 -8.46 1.04
C GLN A 84 -13.80 -8.75 1.63
N LEU A 85 -13.43 -8.10 2.74
CA LEU A 85 -12.19 -8.38 3.48
C LEU A 85 -12.03 -9.87 3.83
N ARG A 86 -13.10 -10.50 4.34
CA ARG A 86 -13.07 -11.92 4.70
C ARG A 86 -12.81 -12.85 3.51
N GLN A 87 -13.20 -12.46 2.30
CA GLN A 87 -12.98 -13.23 1.07
C GLN A 87 -11.60 -13.00 0.45
N VAL A 88 -10.91 -11.91 0.84
CA VAL A 88 -9.64 -11.48 0.26
C VAL A 88 -8.43 -12.05 1.01
N GLY A 89 -8.59 -12.45 2.29
CA GLY A 89 -7.49 -12.72 3.21
C GLY A 89 -6.39 -13.67 2.72
N GLU A 90 -6.69 -14.81 2.10
CA GLU A 90 -5.62 -15.76 1.70
C GLU A 90 -4.74 -15.25 0.55
N VAL A 91 -5.34 -14.60 -0.46
CA VAL A 91 -4.58 -14.07 -1.60
C VAL A 91 -3.84 -12.79 -1.19
N GLU A 92 -4.46 -11.97 -0.36
CA GLU A 92 -3.83 -10.77 0.18
C GLU A 92 -2.65 -11.12 1.09
N MET A 93 -2.72 -12.19 1.89
CA MET A 93 -1.56 -12.66 2.66
C MET A 93 -0.35 -13.04 1.79
N ALA A 94 -0.57 -13.68 0.64
CA ALA A 94 0.53 -14.02 -0.27
C ALA A 94 1.14 -12.75 -0.90
N VAL A 95 0.32 -11.76 -1.22
CA VAL A 95 0.79 -10.46 -1.73
C VAL A 95 1.50 -9.67 -0.64
N GLU A 96 0.95 -9.61 0.57
CA GLU A 96 1.57 -9.00 1.75
C GLU A 96 2.97 -9.57 1.98
N HIS A 97 3.11 -10.90 1.92
CA HIS A 97 4.42 -11.54 2.05
C HIS A 97 5.39 -11.05 0.96
N LYS A 98 4.94 -10.95 -0.31
CA LYS A 98 5.76 -10.40 -1.40
C LYS A 98 6.15 -8.95 -1.16
N VAL A 99 5.21 -8.10 -0.74
CA VAL A 99 5.43 -6.66 -0.45
C VAL A 99 6.42 -6.49 0.70
N SER A 100 6.18 -7.18 1.82
CA SER A 100 7.05 -7.21 2.98
C SER A 100 8.47 -7.70 2.63
N TRP A 101 8.60 -8.72 1.78
CA TRP A 101 9.92 -9.20 1.35
C TRP A 101 10.64 -8.20 0.43
N ALA A 102 9.95 -7.61 -0.54
CA ALA A 102 10.51 -6.57 -1.41
C ALA A 102 11.03 -5.38 -0.60
N HIS A 103 10.23 -4.88 0.35
CA HIS A 103 10.63 -3.78 1.23
C HIS A 103 11.82 -4.14 2.12
N ARG A 104 11.83 -5.36 2.69
CA ARG A 104 12.93 -5.88 3.51
C ARG A 104 14.26 -5.87 2.74
N VAL A 105 14.27 -6.43 1.54
CA VAL A 105 15.46 -6.45 0.68
C VAL A 105 15.90 -5.03 0.33
N TRP A 106 14.96 -4.20 -0.13
CA TRP A 106 15.24 -2.82 -0.55
C TRP A 106 15.76 -1.93 0.59
N SER A 107 15.23 -2.08 1.80
CA SER A 107 15.64 -1.30 2.97
C SER A 107 16.90 -1.83 3.68
N GLY A 108 17.56 -2.85 3.10
CA GLY A 108 18.78 -3.43 3.67
C GLY A 108 18.56 -4.20 4.97
N GLN A 109 17.32 -4.61 5.25
CA GLN A 109 17.02 -5.47 6.39
C GLN A 109 17.57 -6.87 6.16
N ARG A 110 17.73 -7.62 7.26
CA ARG A 110 18.21 -9.01 7.24
C ARG A 110 17.28 -9.91 6.41
N THR A 111 17.87 -10.64 5.46
CA THR A 111 17.21 -11.59 4.54
C THR A 111 17.61 -13.05 4.75
N GLU A 112 18.53 -13.34 5.69
CA GLU A 112 19.05 -14.70 5.94
C GLU A 112 19.01 -15.08 7.42
N GLY A 113 18.71 -16.34 7.75
CA GLY A 113 18.86 -16.92 9.08
C GLY A 113 17.59 -17.52 9.68
N ALA A 114 17.69 -17.98 10.94
CA ALA A 114 16.63 -18.72 11.61
C ALA A 114 15.30 -17.94 11.66
N GLY A 115 14.22 -18.60 11.25
CA GLY A 115 12.87 -18.03 11.22
C GLY A 115 12.50 -17.30 9.92
N LEU A 116 13.45 -17.11 9.00
CA LEU A 116 13.15 -16.59 7.65
C LEU A 116 12.83 -17.76 6.73
N GLY A 117 11.61 -17.76 6.19
CA GLY A 117 11.19 -18.71 5.16
C GLY A 117 11.89 -18.45 3.82
N PRO A 118 11.62 -19.28 2.80
CA PRO A 118 12.18 -19.05 1.47
C PRO A 118 11.71 -17.71 0.88
N PRO A 119 12.53 -17.04 0.04
CA PRO A 119 12.14 -15.80 -0.60
C PRO A 119 10.87 -16.00 -1.46
N PRO A 120 9.81 -15.20 -1.28
CA PRO A 120 8.58 -15.28 -2.07
C PRO A 120 8.70 -14.62 -3.46
N LEU A 121 9.87 -14.02 -3.77
CA LEU A 121 10.13 -13.31 -5.01
C LEU A 121 11.33 -13.90 -5.74
N ALA A 122 11.18 -14.11 -7.05
CA ALA A 122 12.28 -14.46 -7.94
C ALA A 122 13.26 -13.27 -8.10
N PRO A 123 14.53 -13.50 -8.50
CA PRO A 123 15.51 -12.43 -8.67
C PRO A 123 15.07 -11.30 -9.62
N VAL A 124 14.33 -11.65 -10.68
CA VAL A 124 13.76 -10.66 -11.60
C VAL A 124 12.67 -9.82 -10.94
N GLU A 125 11.76 -10.43 -10.18
CA GLU A 125 10.72 -9.73 -9.43
C GLU A 125 11.34 -8.79 -8.37
N LEU A 126 12.41 -9.24 -7.69
CA LEU A 126 13.18 -8.41 -6.76
C LEU A 126 13.80 -7.19 -7.44
N SER A 127 14.38 -7.36 -8.62
CA SER A 127 14.99 -6.25 -9.37
C SER A 127 13.95 -5.21 -9.78
N VAL A 128 12.81 -5.67 -10.29
CA VAL A 128 11.70 -4.81 -10.72
C VAL A 128 11.07 -4.07 -9.53
N THR A 129 10.85 -4.75 -8.41
CA THR A 129 10.29 -4.14 -7.20
C THR A 129 11.25 -3.17 -6.53
N SER A 130 12.55 -3.47 -6.49
CA SER A 130 13.57 -2.54 -5.97
C SER A 130 13.60 -1.23 -6.76
N LEU A 131 13.59 -1.31 -8.09
CA LEU A 131 13.51 -0.12 -8.95
C LEU A 131 12.21 0.66 -8.75
N ALA A 132 11.08 -0.02 -8.52
CA ALA A 132 9.81 0.62 -8.23
C ALA A 132 9.84 1.35 -6.88
N LEU A 133 10.47 0.75 -5.86
CA LEU A 133 10.63 1.35 -4.54
C LEU A 133 11.59 2.55 -4.56
N ASP A 134 12.68 2.49 -5.33
CA ASP A 134 13.57 3.65 -5.54
C ASP A 134 12.80 4.83 -6.14
N ARG A 135 11.99 4.57 -7.17
CA ARG A 135 11.16 5.60 -7.81
C ARG A 135 10.09 6.15 -6.86
N ALA A 136 9.46 5.29 -6.06
CA ALA A 136 8.48 5.71 -5.06
C ALA A 136 9.15 6.55 -3.95
N MET A 137 10.34 6.15 -3.50
CA MET A 137 11.13 6.88 -2.52
C MET A 137 11.54 8.25 -3.04
N GLU A 138 12.02 8.34 -4.29
CA GLU A 138 12.38 9.63 -4.86
C GLU A 138 11.16 10.56 -4.99
N LYS A 139 10.04 10.05 -5.50
CA LYS A 139 8.78 10.80 -5.55
C LYS A 139 8.36 11.29 -4.16
N TRP A 140 8.38 10.39 -3.17
CA TRP A 140 8.02 10.74 -1.79
C TRP A 140 8.97 11.77 -1.19
N ARG A 141 10.28 11.65 -1.43
CA ARG A 141 11.31 12.59 -0.95
C ARG A 141 11.09 13.99 -1.53
N LEU A 142 10.76 14.07 -2.82
CA LEU A 142 10.50 15.33 -3.53
C LEU A 142 9.15 15.96 -3.17
N THR A 143 8.20 15.21 -2.61
CA THR A 143 6.94 15.78 -2.10
C THR A 143 7.23 16.69 -0.90
N PRO A 144 6.88 17.98 -0.96
CA PRO A 144 7.08 18.91 0.16
C PRO A 144 6.17 18.56 1.34
N GLU A 145 6.45 19.13 2.51
CA GLU A 145 5.49 19.13 3.63
C GLU A 145 4.17 19.78 3.19
N ASP A 146 3.05 19.21 3.63
CA ASP A 146 1.67 19.49 3.20
C ASP A 146 1.40 19.26 1.70
N GLY A 147 2.41 18.80 0.96
CA GLY A 147 2.32 18.36 -0.43
C GLY A 147 1.71 16.96 -0.54
N SER A 148 1.20 16.65 -1.74
CA SER A 148 0.60 15.36 -2.01
C SER A 148 1.29 14.63 -3.17
N LEU A 149 1.55 13.34 -2.98
CA LEU A 149 1.91 12.39 -4.02
C LEU A 149 0.66 11.65 -4.46
N VAL A 150 0.33 11.73 -5.74
CA VAL A 150 -0.79 10.99 -6.34
C VAL A 150 -0.27 9.73 -7.04
N TRP A 151 -0.92 8.61 -6.77
CA TRP A 151 -0.68 7.33 -7.39
C TRP A 151 -1.95 6.84 -8.09
N TYR A 152 -1.81 6.37 -9.32
CA TYR A 152 -2.92 5.79 -10.08
C TYR A 152 -2.82 4.28 -10.06
N TRP A 153 -3.93 3.66 -9.65
CA TRP A 153 -4.12 2.22 -9.57
C TRP A 153 -5.16 1.75 -10.58
#